data_AF-A0A6B2UG94-F1
#
_entry.id   AF-A0A6B2UG94-F1
#
_cell.length_a   1.000
_cell.length_b   1.000
_cell.length_c   1.000
_cell.angle_alpha   90.00
_cell.angle_beta   90.00
_cell.angle_gamma   90.00
#
_symmetry.space_group_name_H-M   'P 1'
#
loop_
_entity.id
_entity.type
_entity.pdbx_description
1 polymer ?
#
loop_
_entity_poly.entity_id
_entity_poly.type
_entity_poly.pdbx_seq_one_letter_code
_entity_poly.pdbx_strand_id
1 'polypeptide(L)' 'MLDDLLLDDPTALAEADPYGLLPAAASAGALVRTAQRLAAEAGLTSLKPEGRPRSILLATSGPAAETAADVTS' A
#
# COMPACT_ATOMS: atom_id res chain seq x y z
N MET A 1 10.09 -25.08 -1.96
CA MET A 1 9.81 -24.87 -3.39
C MET A 1 8.32 -24.66 -3.49
N LEU A 2 7.87 -23.55 -4.07
CA LEU A 2 6.44 -23.34 -4.32
C LEU A 2 5.97 -24.36 -5.35
N ASP A 3 4.70 -24.74 -5.28
CA ASP A 3 4.11 -25.61 -6.29
C ASP A 3 3.80 -24.75 -7.52
N ASP A 4 4.65 -24.84 -8.55
CA ASP A 4 4.51 -23.99 -9.74
C ASP A 4 3.20 -24.26 -10.50
N LEU A 5 2.64 -25.47 -10.38
CA LEU A 5 1.33 -25.80 -10.97
C LEU A 5 0.17 -25.07 -10.27
N LEU A 6 0.33 -24.70 -8.99
CA LEU A 6 -0.65 -23.92 -8.25
C LEU A 6 -0.70 -22.46 -8.72
N LEU A 7 0.44 -21.88 -9.12
CA LEU A 7 0.50 -20.50 -9.60
C LEU A 7 -0.17 -20.32 -10.98
N ASP A 8 -0.19 -21.38 -11.78
CA ASP A 8 -0.84 -21.39 -13.10
C ASP A 8 -2.35 -21.69 -13.04
N ASP A 9 -2.90 -22.03 -11.86
CA ASP A 9 -4.32 -22.24 -11.62
C ASP A 9 -4.90 -21.10 -10.74
N PRO A 10 -5.53 -20.08 -11.34
CA PRO A 10 -6.09 -18.95 -10.59
C PRO A 10 -7.19 -19.35 -9.61
N THR A 11 -7.93 -20.42 -9.87
CA THR A 11 -9.01 -20.90 -8.99
C THR A 11 -8.41 -21.55 -7.75
N ALA A 12 -7.46 -22.47 -7.93
CA ALA A 12 -6.76 -23.10 -6.82
C ALA A 12 -5.95 -22.07 -6.00
N LEU A 13 -5.37 -21.06 -6.66
CA LEU A 13 -4.65 -19.98 -5.98
C LEU A 13 -5.59 -19.11 -5.12
N ALA A 14 -6.80 -18.83 -5.61
CA ALA A 14 -7.81 -18.09 -4.85
C ALA A 14 -8.35 -18.89 -3.65
N GLU A 15 -8.52 -20.21 -3.80
CA GLU A 15 -8.92 -21.09 -2.69
C GLU A 15 -7.84 -21.18 -1.61
N ALA A 16 -6.56 -21.17 -2.01
CA ALA A 16 -5.41 -21.19 -1.10
C ALA A 16 -5.17 -19.84 -0.39
N ASP A 17 -5.75 -18.74 -0.87
CA ASP A 17 -5.60 -17.39 -0.32
C ASP A 17 -6.97 -16.82 0.14
N PRO A 18 -7.54 -17.34 1.23
CA PRO A 18 -8.86 -16.93 1.71
C PRO A 18 -8.94 -15.45 2.13
N TYR A 19 -7.79 -14.80 2.31
CA TYR A 19 -7.70 -13.40 2.73
C TYR A 19 -7.33 -12.45 1.59
N GLY A 20 -7.09 -12.96 0.37
CA GLY A 20 -6.73 -12.13 -0.79
C GLY A 20 -5.39 -11.41 -0.64
N LEU A 21 -4.45 -11.98 0.12
CA LEU A 21 -3.13 -11.39 0.36
C LEU A 21 -2.24 -11.44 -0.89
N LEU A 22 -2.38 -12.46 -1.73
CA LEU A 22 -1.54 -12.63 -2.92
C LEU A 22 -1.83 -11.55 -3.97
N PRO A 23 -3.10 -11.29 -4.38
CA PRO A 23 -3.39 -10.18 -5.27
C PRO A 23 -3.02 -8.81 -4.68
N ALA A 24 -3.21 -8.63 -3.36
CA ALA A 24 -2.84 -7.39 -2.67
C ALA A 24 -1.33 -7.15 -2.73
N ALA A 25 -0.52 -8.16 -2.41
CA ALA A 25 0.94 -8.09 -2.48
C ALA A 25 1.43 -7.89 -3.91
N ALA A 26 0.87 -8.61 -4.89
CA ALA A 26 1.19 -8.45 -6.30
C ALA A 26 0.91 -7.03 -6.81
N SER A 27 -0.16 -6.41 -6.30
CA SER A 27 -0.56 -5.05 -6.68
C SER A 27 0.25 -3.95 -5.97
N ALA A 28 0.84 -4.24 -4.81
CA ALA A 28 1.47 -3.24 -3.93
C ALA A 28 2.51 -2.38 -4.66
N GLY A 29 3.36 -2.96 -5.51
CA GLY A 29 4.38 -2.21 -6.24
C GLY A 29 3.79 -1.18 -7.21
N ALA A 30 2.70 -1.51 -7.90
CA ALA A 30 2.01 -0.59 -8.79
C ALA A 30 1.31 0.53 -8.00
N LEU A 31 0.73 0.20 -6.85
CA LEU A 31 0.10 1.16 -5.95
C LEU A 31 1.13 2.17 -5.41
N VAL A 32 2.31 1.73 -4.97
CA VAL A 32 3.38 2.62 -4.47
C VAL A 32 3.84 3.60 -5.55
N ARG A 33 4.08 3.13 -6.78
CA ARG A 33 4.47 4.02 -7.90
C ARG A 33 3.38 5.04 -8.22
N THR A 34 2.13 4.62 -8.16
CA THR A 34 0.97 5.50 -8.37
C THR A 34 0.87 6.53 -7.27
N ALA A 35 0.99 6.14 -6.01
CA ALA A 35 0.98 7.04 -4.86
C ALA A 35 2.11 8.07 -4.94
N GLN A 36 3.33 7.65 -5.29
CA GLN A 36 4.46 8.58 -5.47
C GLN A 36 4.21 9.60 -6.57
N ARG A 37 3.68 9.15 -7.72
CA ARG A 37 3.32 10.05 -8.81
C ARG A 37 2.24 11.05 -8.39
N LEU A 38 1.17 10.58 -7.75
CA LEU A 38 0.08 11.44 -7.26
C LEU A 38 0.57 12.43 -6.19
N ALA A 39 1.48 12.03 -5.30
CA ALA A 39 2.07 12.91 -4.31
C ALA A 39 2.87 14.05 -4.94
N ALA A 40 3.61 13.76 -6.01
CA ALA A 40 4.33 14.78 -6.78
C ALA A 40 3.35 15.71 -7.51
N GLU A 41 2.30 15.17 -8.15
CA GLU A 41 1.25 15.96 -8.82
C GLU A 41 0.50 16.87 -7.85
N ALA A 42 0.27 16.40 -6.62
CA ALA A 42 -0.34 17.18 -5.53
C ALA A 42 0.63 18.21 -4.90
N GLY A 43 1.89 18.28 -5.36
CA GLY A 43 2.88 19.23 -4.88
C GLY A 43 3.46 18.92 -3.51
N LEU A 44 3.24 17.72 -2.95
CA LEU A 44 3.73 17.35 -1.61
C LEU A 44 5.26 17.42 -1.51
N THR A 45 5.96 17.12 -2.61
CA THR A 45 7.43 17.20 -2.69
C THR A 45 7.96 18.63 -2.73
N SER A 46 7.10 19.62 -2.93
CA SER A 46 7.46 21.05 -2.98
C SER A 46 7.20 21.79 -1.67
N LEU A 47 6.57 21.12 -0.69
CA LEU A 47 6.31 21.69 0.63
C LEU A 47 7.63 22.08 1.30
N LYS A 48 7.67 23.31 1.81
CA LYS A 48 8.79 23.84 2.59
C LYS A 48 8.29 24.16 4.00
N PRO A 49 8.05 23.13 4.84
CA PRO A 49 7.64 23.37 6.21
C PRO A 49 8.75 24.13 6.96
N GLU A 50 8.35 25.07 7.82
CA GLU A 50 9.30 25.69 8.74
C GLU A 50 9.72 24.65 9.78
N GLY A 51 10.93 24.10 9.62
CA GLY A 51 11.44 23.03 10.48
C GLY A 51 10.81 21.67 10.21
N ARG A 52 11.03 20.72 11.13
CA ARG A 52 10.44 19.37 11.06
C ARG A 52 9.02 19.41 11.65
N PRO A 53 7.99 18.90 10.94
CA PRO A 53 6.63 18.80 11.49
C PRO A 53 6.66 18.04 12.83
N ARG A 54 6.08 18.62 13.89
CA ARG A 54 5.98 17.97 15.21
C ARG A 54 4.86 16.93 15.27
N SER A 55 3.94 16.96 14.30
CA SER A 55 2.80 16.06 14.19
C SER A 55 2.27 16.06 12.75
N ILE A 56 1.68 14.95 12.32
CA ILE A 56 0.98 14.80 11.04
C ILE A 56 -0.45 14.32 11.35
N LEU A 57 -1.47 14.97 10.79
CA LEU A 57 -2.86 14.51 10.87
C LEU A 57 -3.23 13.83 9.55
N LEU A 58 -3.59 12.56 9.62
CA LEU A 58 -4.14 11.82 8.49
C LEU A 58 -5.64 11.57 8.71
N ALA A 59 -6.48 12.26 7.93
CA ALA A 59 -7.92 12.02 7.92
C ALA A 59 -8.25 10.92 6.90
N THR A 60 -8.38 9.68 7.38
CA THR A 60 -8.71 8.51 6.56
C THR A 60 -9.76 7.65 7.27
N SER A 61 -10.44 6.79 6.52
CA SER A 61 -11.44 5.86 7.04
C SER A 61 -11.08 4.42 6.68
N GLY A 62 -11.47 3.48 7.55
CA GLY A 62 -11.25 2.06 7.34
C GLY A 62 -9.82 1.58 7.69
N PRO A 63 -9.47 0.33 7.31
CA PRO A 63 -8.24 -0.35 7.75
C PRO A 63 -6.93 0.34 7.30
N ALA A 64 -7.00 1.23 6.30
CA ALA A 64 -5.88 2.08 5.92
C ALA A 64 -5.44 3.05 7.04
N ALA A 65 -6.34 3.38 7.98
CA ALA A 65 -6.03 4.24 9.13
C ALA A 65 -4.99 3.60 10.06
N GLU A 66 -5.14 2.32 10.37
CA GLU A 66 -4.23 1.59 11.26
C GLU A 66 -2.85 1.42 10.63
N THR A 67 -2.81 1.07 9.33
CA THR A 67 -1.55 0.91 8.59
C THR A 67 -0.78 2.22 8.53
N ALA A 68 -1.47 3.34 8.32
CA ALA A 68 -0.82 4.63 8.26
C ALA A 68 -0.37 5.15 9.63
N ALA A 69 -1.06 4.78 10.72
CA ALA A 69 -0.63 5.08 12.07
C ALA A 69 0.72 4.40 12.39
N ASP A 70 0.88 3.12 12.03
CA ASP A 70 2.13 2.36 12.24
C ASP A 70 3.34 2.98 11.49
N VAL A 71 3.14 3.46 10.26
CA VAL A 71 4.21 4.06 9.45
C VAL A 71 4.59 5.48 9.92
N THR A 72 3.75 6.12 10.75
CA THR A 72 3.96 7.50 11.22
C THR A 72 4.28 7.63 12.70
N SER A 73 4.17 6.54 13.48
CA SER A 73 4.64 6.43 14.87
C SER A 73 6.15 6.23 14.97
#